data_AF-A0A6N7D6P4-F1
#
_entry.id   AF-A0A6N7D6P4-F1
#
_cell.length_a   1.000
_cell.length_b   1.000
_cell.length_c   1.000
_cell.angle_alpha   90.00
_cell.angle_beta   90.00
_cell.angle_gamma   90.00
#
_symmetry.space_group_name_H-M   'P 1'
#
loop_
_entity.id
_entity.type
_entity.pdbx_description
1 polymer ?
#
loop_
_entity_poly.entity_id
_entity_poly.type
_entity_poly.pdbx_seq_one_letter_code
_entity_poly.pdbx_strand_id
1 'polypeptide(L)'
;MLVRAGTAEGAAASVVVPVGREGLVLEDDWDGIGQRVTGSGTTRLHQVRVAADEVEFDTAGTAYGLPYSSTLAQLIVTSVVAGILGGIEQEAVALVQRRGERSFNHAAAAKPADDPLLQQTIGQISAAAFAAQTVALAAADALDADDDARQPGAFDAGLALQGLIATAQAKVVIDELVVRAGSQLFDVGGASAATRRYNLDRRWRNARTLVSDNPTAYKARALGQYAVHDTPLPASRFF
;
A
#
# COMPACT_ATOMS: atom_id res chain seq x y z
N MET A 1 -13.98 16.55 -2.59
CA MET A 1 -12.94 16.19 -1.61
C MET A 1 -13.62 15.63 -0.38
N LEU A 2 -13.20 14.45 0.08
CA LEU A 2 -13.60 13.89 1.36
C LEU A 2 -12.69 14.44 2.47
N VAL A 3 -13.26 14.99 3.52
CA VAL A 3 -12.55 15.51 4.70
C VAL A 3 -13.20 14.95 5.95
N ARG A 4 -12.39 14.66 6.97
CA ARG A 4 -12.89 14.32 8.30
C ARG A 4 -13.11 15.58 9.12
N ALA A 5 -14.30 15.70 9.70
CA ALA A 5 -14.72 16.83 10.50
C ALA A 5 -15.12 16.39 11.91
N GLY A 6 -15.08 17.34 12.84
CA GLY A 6 -15.64 17.20 14.18
C GLY A 6 -16.53 18.41 14.47
N THR A 7 -17.66 18.16 15.12
CA THR A 7 -18.52 19.23 15.65
C THR A 7 -17.91 19.83 16.92
N ALA A 8 -18.43 20.98 17.36
CA ALA A 8 -18.00 21.60 18.62
C ALA A 8 -18.29 20.69 19.83
N GLU A 9 -19.31 19.85 19.72
CA GLU A 9 -19.73 18.86 20.70
C GLU A 9 -18.93 17.55 20.61
N GLY A 10 -17.96 17.45 19.68
CA GLY A 10 -17.05 16.32 19.55
C GLY A 10 -17.55 15.16 18.69
N ALA A 11 -18.74 15.27 18.07
CA ALA A 11 -19.23 14.27 17.12
C ALA A 11 -18.38 14.29 15.83
N ALA A 12 -17.92 13.13 15.40
CA ALA A 12 -17.12 12.97 14.19
C ALA A 12 -17.99 12.78 12.95
N ALA A 13 -17.54 13.31 11.81
CA ALA A 13 -18.25 13.20 10.55
C ALA A 13 -17.29 13.11 9.36
N SER A 14 -17.79 12.54 8.27
CA SER A 14 -17.24 12.67 6.93
C SER A 14 -17.96 13.80 6.21
N VAL A 15 -17.20 14.62 5.50
CA VAL A 15 -17.73 15.73 4.70
C VAL A 15 -17.21 15.60 3.29
N VAL A 16 -18.12 15.64 2.31
CA VAL A 16 -17.75 15.65 0.89
C VAL A 16 -18.11 16.99 0.27
N VAL A 17 -17.10 17.82 -0.01
CA VAL A 17 -17.28 19.16 -0.59
C VAL A 17 -16.61 19.31 -1.96
N PRO A 18 -17.13 20.16 -2.86
CA PRO A 18 -16.44 20.52 -4.10
C PRO A 18 -15.05 21.13 -3.82
N VAL A 19 -14.04 20.76 -4.61
CA VAL A 19 -12.67 21.27 -4.46
C VAL A 19 -12.54 22.79 -4.71
N GLY A 20 -13.51 23.40 -5.40
CA GLY A 20 -13.55 24.84 -5.64
C GLY A 20 -14.37 25.64 -4.61
N ARG A 21 -14.78 25.03 -3.49
CA ARG A 21 -15.57 25.71 -2.45
C ARG A 21 -14.75 26.87 -1.85
N GLU A 22 -15.40 28.03 -1.70
CA GLU A 22 -14.79 29.21 -1.10
C GLU A 22 -14.12 28.86 0.25
N GLY A 23 -12.87 29.33 0.42
CA GLY A 23 -12.06 29.07 1.60
C GLY A 23 -11.25 27.76 1.57
N LEU A 24 -11.47 26.87 0.60
CA LEU A 24 -10.68 25.64 0.43
C LEU A 24 -9.48 25.93 -0.46
N VAL A 25 -8.27 25.65 0.04
CA VAL A 25 -7.01 25.79 -0.71
C VAL A 25 -6.27 24.45 -0.70
N LEU A 26 -5.94 23.97 -1.89
CA LEU A 26 -5.07 22.81 -2.10
C LEU A 26 -3.66 23.32 -2.43
N GLU A 27 -2.70 22.99 -1.58
CA GLU A 27 -1.29 23.33 -1.77
C GLU A 27 -0.59 22.21 -2.54
N ASP A 28 0.22 22.56 -3.55
CA ASP A 28 1.07 21.61 -4.28
C ASP A 28 2.45 21.52 -3.61
N ASP A 29 2.47 21.07 -2.35
CA ASP A 29 3.65 21.09 -1.47
C ASP A 29 4.14 19.68 -1.06
N TRP A 30 3.67 18.62 -1.73
CA TRP A 30 4.14 17.26 -1.48
C TRP A 30 5.55 17.02 -2.05
N ASP A 31 6.53 16.84 -1.16
CA ASP A 31 7.94 16.57 -1.50
C ASP A 31 8.43 15.17 -1.05
N GLY A 32 7.62 14.15 -1.32
CA GLY A 32 8.00 12.75 -1.07
C GLY A 32 9.07 12.23 -2.04
N ILE A 33 9.94 11.33 -1.56
CA ILE A 33 10.93 10.65 -2.44
C ILE A 33 10.25 9.80 -3.53
N GLY A 34 9.08 9.24 -3.22
CA GLY A 34 8.19 8.50 -4.11
C GLY A 34 6.77 9.04 -4.01
N GLN A 35 5.84 8.44 -4.77
CA GLN A 35 4.44 8.88 -4.85
C GLN A 35 4.32 10.36 -5.23
N ARG A 36 5.16 10.84 -6.16
CA ARG A 36 5.33 12.28 -6.46
C ARG A 36 4.12 12.94 -7.15
N VAL A 37 3.11 12.17 -7.55
CA VAL A 37 1.96 12.65 -8.35
C VAL A 37 0.62 12.22 -7.76
N THR A 38 0.58 11.97 -6.45
CA THR A 38 -0.64 11.52 -5.74
C THR A 38 -1.53 12.65 -5.25
N GLY A 39 -1.06 13.91 -5.30
CA GLY A 39 -1.79 15.04 -4.74
C GLY A 39 -1.87 15.01 -3.21
N SER A 40 -0.86 14.45 -2.53
CA SER A 40 -0.80 14.30 -1.07
C SER A 40 -0.32 15.56 -0.33
N GLY A 41 -0.49 16.73 -0.94
CA GLY A 41 -0.11 18.02 -0.36
C GLY A 41 -1.08 18.51 0.71
N THR A 42 -0.77 19.66 1.30
CA THR A 42 -1.57 20.28 2.36
C THR A 42 -2.91 20.75 1.82
N THR A 43 -3.99 20.47 2.56
CA THR A 43 -5.28 21.15 2.38
C THR A 43 -5.51 22.15 3.49
N ARG A 44 -5.76 23.41 3.14
CA ARG A 44 -6.17 24.47 4.09
C ARG A 44 -7.66 24.75 3.95
N LEU A 45 -8.33 24.87 5.09
CA LEU A 45 -9.76 25.12 5.17
C LEU A 45 -9.99 26.42 5.95
N HIS A 46 -10.35 27.48 5.26
CA HIS A 46 -10.61 28.81 5.81
C HIS A 46 -12.10 29.09 5.84
N GLN A 47 -12.76 28.80 6.97
CA GLN A 47 -14.21 29.02 7.14
C GLN A 47 -15.06 28.43 6.00
N VAL A 48 -14.65 27.26 5.49
CA VAL A 48 -15.32 26.56 4.40
C VAL A 48 -16.74 26.21 4.83
N ARG A 49 -17.73 26.75 4.10
CA ARG A 49 -19.14 26.42 4.33
C ARG A 49 -19.40 24.97 3.91
N VAL A 50 -20.13 24.24 4.74
CA VAL A 50 -20.56 22.85 4.50
C VAL A 50 -22.09 22.82 4.63
N ALA A 51 -22.77 22.32 3.61
CA ALA A 51 -24.22 22.14 3.64
C ALA A 51 -24.60 20.87 4.41
N ALA A 52 -25.80 20.82 4.97
CA ALA A 52 -26.23 19.71 5.83
C ALA A 52 -26.25 18.35 5.10
N ASP A 53 -26.55 18.35 3.80
CA ASP A 53 -26.56 17.19 2.91
C ASP A 53 -25.15 16.76 2.46
N GLU A 54 -24.12 17.55 2.76
CA GLU A 54 -22.71 17.22 2.51
C GLU A 54 -22.05 16.53 3.71
N VAL A 55 -22.79 16.34 4.82
CA VAL A 55 -22.28 15.78 6.08
C VAL A 55 -22.85 14.39 6.31
N GLU A 56 -21.96 13.44 6.55
CA GLU A 56 -22.30 12.11 7.03
C GLU A 56 -21.68 11.90 8.42
N PHE A 57 -22.51 11.91 9.47
CA PHE A 57 -22.06 11.70 10.84
C PHE A 57 -21.71 10.24 11.08
N ASP A 58 -20.63 10.00 11.83
CA ASP A 58 -20.35 8.66 12.33
C ASP A 58 -21.39 8.30 13.40
N THR A 59 -22.26 7.36 13.10
CA THR A 59 -23.14 6.74 14.08
C THR A 59 -22.94 5.24 14.11
N ALA A 60 -23.39 4.56 15.17
CA ALA A 60 -23.27 3.11 15.26
C ALA A 60 -23.90 2.45 14.02
N GLY A 61 -23.08 1.76 13.22
CA GLY A 61 -23.53 1.10 11.99
C GLY A 61 -23.48 1.95 10.72
N THR A 62 -22.95 3.18 10.75
CA THR A 62 -22.81 4.05 9.57
C THR A 62 -21.42 4.67 9.46
N ALA A 63 -21.01 5.02 8.25
CA ALA A 63 -19.74 5.66 7.94
C ALA A 63 -18.54 5.01 8.69
N TYR A 64 -17.70 5.83 9.34
CA TYR A 64 -16.56 5.34 10.12
C TYR A 64 -16.94 4.88 11.54
N GLY A 65 -18.23 4.88 11.89
CA GLY A 65 -18.76 4.25 13.09
C GLY A 65 -18.88 2.72 12.98
N LEU A 66 -18.68 2.15 11.78
CA LEU A 66 -18.51 0.71 11.56
C LEU A 66 -17.10 0.26 11.98
N PRO A 67 -16.96 -0.76 12.84
CA PRO A 67 -15.66 -1.35 13.16
C PRO A 67 -14.95 -1.82 11.89
N TYR A 68 -13.63 -1.62 11.84
CA TYR A 68 -12.79 -2.10 10.73
C TYR A 68 -13.13 -1.49 9.35
N SER A 69 -13.87 -0.38 9.31
CA SER A 69 -14.26 0.35 8.10
C SER A 69 -13.09 0.82 7.21
N SER A 70 -11.86 0.86 7.74
CA SER A 70 -10.66 1.26 7.00
C SER A 70 -9.93 0.10 6.30
N THR A 71 -10.37 -1.16 6.49
CA THR A 71 -9.68 -2.35 5.95
C THR A 71 -9.56 -2.32 4.43
N LEU A 72 -10.63 -1.93 3.72
CA LEU A 72 -10.61 -1.83 2.26
C LEU A 72 -9.54 -0.85 1.76
N ALA A 73 -9.44 0.33 2.38
CA ALA A 73 -8.43 1.32 2.01
C ALA A 73 -7.00 0.80 2.24
N GLN A 74 -6.77 0.06 3.33
CA GLN A 74 -5.49 -0.59 3.62
C GLN A 74 -5.16 -1.68 2.60
N LEU A 75 -6.15 -2.48 2.20
CA LEU A 75 -5.99 -3.50 1.17
C LEU A 75 -5.66 -2.87 -0.20
N ILE A 76 -6.33 -1.78 -0.59
CA ILE A 76 -6.03 -1.06 -1.83
C ILE A 76 -4.57 -0.61 -1.87
N VAL A 77 -4.08 0.03 -0.81
CA VAL A 77 -2.68 0.46 -0.73
C VAL A 77 -1.73 -0.74 -0.79
N THR A 78 -2.03 -1.81 -0.05
CA THR A 78 -1.24 -3.06 -0.05
C THR A 78 -1.17 -3.71 -1.43
N SER A 79 -2.29 -3.71 -2.18
CA SER A 79 -2.36 -4.22 -3.55
C SER A 79 -1.57 -3.35 -4.54
N VAL A 80 -1.56 -2.02 -4.36
CA VAL A 80 -0.68 -1.13 -5.13
C VAL A 80 0.79 -1.48 -4.89
N VAL A 81 1.17 -1.75 -3.64
CA VAL A 81 2.54 -2.16 -3.30
C VAL A 81 2.90 -3.50 -3.93
N ALA A 82 1.99 -4.49 -3.93
CA ALA A 82 2.18 -5.75 -4.65
C ALA A 82 2.36 -5.54 -6.16
N GLY A 83 1.57 -4.64 -6.77
CA GLY A 83 1.71 -4.26 -8.17
C GLY A 83 3.06 -3.58 -8.49
N ILE A 84 3.59 -2.77 -7.57
CA ILE A 84 4.94 -2.20 -7.71
C ILE A 84 5.99 -3.31 -7.74
N LEU A 85 5.85 -4.36 -6.91
CA LEU A 85 6.74 -5.50 -6.90
C LEU A 85 6.70 -6.29 -8.23
N GLY A 86 5.51 -6.56 -8.77
CA GLY A 86 5.39 -7.17 -10.11
C GLY A 86 6.03 -6.29 -11.19
N GLY A 87 5.95 -4.96 -11.05
CA GLY A 87 6.69 -4.04 -11.91
C GLY A 87 8.21 -4.21 -11.79
N ILE A 88 8.75 -4.34 -10.58
CA ILE A 88 10.19 -4.53 -10.33
C ILE A 88 10.70 -5.80 -11.03
N GLU A 89 9.94 -6.91 -10.95
CA GLU A 89 10.25 -8.15 -11.66
C GLU A 89 10.38 -7.93 -13.17
N GLN A 90 9.37 -7.30 -13.79
CA GLN A 90 9.39 -6.99 -15.23
C GLN A 90 10.61 -6.14 -15.61
N GLU A 91 11.01 -5.21 -14.74
CA GLU A 91 12.19 -4.38 -14.94
C GLU A 91 13.49 -5.17 -14.85
N ALA A 92 13.61 -6.08 -13.89
CA ALA A 92 14.77 -6.94 -13.73
C ALA A 92 14.98 -7.82 -14.96
N VAL A 93 13.91 -8.45 -15.46
CA VAL A 93 13.94 -9.26 -16.68
C VAL A 93 14.34 -8.41 -17.89
N ALA A 94 13.66 -7.28 -18.10
CA ALA A 94 13.94 -6.41 -19.24
C ALA A 94 15.35 -5.78 -19.18
N LEU A 95 15.90 -5.55 -17.99
CA LEU A 95 17.25 -5.02 -17.81
C LEU A 95 18.31 -6.00 -18.32
N VAL A 96 18.18 -7.28 -17.97
CA VAL A 96 19.12 -8.32 -18.44
C VAL A 96 18.99 -8.57 -19.94
N GLN A 97 17.75 -8.65 -20.45
CA GLN A 97 17.51 -8.88 -21.88
C GLN A 97 18.06 -7.75 -22.78
N ARG A 98 18.05 -6.49 -22.32
CA ARG A 98 18.53 -5.33 -23.10
C ARG A 98 20.03 -5.09 -23.02
N ARG A 99 20.75 -5.73 -22.09
CA ARG A 99 22.17 -5.45 -21.81
C ARG A 99 23.13 -5.93 -22.91
N GLY A 100 22.65 -6.77 -23.84
CA GLY A 100 23.46 -7.33 -24.91
C GLY A 100 24.50 -8.32 -24.38
N GLU A 101 25.74 -8.23 -24.86
CA GLU A 101 26.82 -9.17 -24.51
C GLU A 101 27.78 -8.66 -23.41
N ARG A 102 27.58 -7.43 -22.91
CA ARG A 102 28.47 -6.87 -21.88
C ARG A 102 28.11 -7.44 -20.51
N SER A 103 28.91 -8.40 -20.07
CA SER A 103 28.80 -9.03 -18.75
C SER A 103 29.81 -8.46 -17.73
N PHE A 104 29.73 -8.96 -16.49
CA PHE A 104 30.69 -8.65 -15.44
C PHE A 104 32.00 -9.40 -15.66
N ASN A 105 33.14 -8.84 -15.21
CA ASN A 105 34.47 -9.44 -15.42
C ASN A 105 34.62 -10.84 -14.81
N HIS A 106 33.84 -11.14 -13.76
CA HIS A 106 33.85 -12.43 -13.07
C HIS A 106 32.53 -13.21 -13.28
N ALA A 107 31.76 -12.84 -14.30
CA ALA A 107 30.53 -13.54 -14.65
C ALA A 107 30.82 -14.99 -15.05
N ALA A 108 29.93 -15.91 -14.69
CA ALA A 108 30.02 -17.31 -15.10
C ALA A 108 29.62 -17.52 -16.57
N ALA A 109 28.98 -16.52 -17.20
CA ALA A 109 28.58 -16.55 -18.60
C ALA A 109 28.93 -15.23 -19.33
N ALA A 110 29.22 -15.37 -20.63
CA ALA A 110 29.51 -14.23 -21.50
C ALA A 110 28.29 -13.33 -21.70
N LYS A 111 27.09 -13.91 -21.77
CA LYS A 111 25.84 -13.16 -21.88
C LYS A 111 25.21 -13.03 -20.49
N PRO A 112 24.83 -11.81 -20.05
CA PRO A 112 24.14 -11.61 -18.77
C PRO A 112 22.87 -12.46 -18.60
N ALA A 113 22.13 -12.71 -19.68
CA ALA A 113 20.93 -13.56 -19.64
C ALA A 113 21.22 -15.02 -19.28
N ASP A 114 22.44 -15.48 -19.53
CA ASP A 114 22.90 -16.84 -19.26
C ASP A 114 23.67 -16.93 -17.93
N ASP A 115 23.84 -15.81 -17.20
CA ASP A 115 24.56 -15.79 -15.92
C ASP A 115 23.68 -16.36 -14.79
N PRO A 116 24.07 -17.50 -14.17
CA PRO A 116 23.28 -18.15 -13.14
C PRO A 116 23.06 -17.30 -11.88
N LEU A 117 23.96 -16.38 -11.55
CA LEU A 117 23.77 -15.48 -10.39
C LEU A 117 22.71 -14.43 -10.69
N LEU A 118 22.67 -13.91 -11.93
CA LEU A 118 21.62 -12.97 -12.35
C LEU A 118 20.27 -13.67 -12.44
N GLN A 119 20.24 -14.89 -12.98
CA GLN A 119 19.04 -15.74 -13.00
C GLN A 119 18.53 -16.05 -11.59
N GLN A 120 19.43 -16.34 -10.64
CA GLN A 120 19.05 -16.56 -9.24
C GLN A 120 18.37 -15.32 -8.63
N THR A 121 18.97 -14.13 -8.79
CA THR A 121 18.39 -12.89 -8.25
C THR A 121 17.03 -12.59 -8.89
N ILE A 122 16.91 -12.75 -10.21
CA ILE A 122 15.61 -12.59 -10.91
C ILE A 122 14.60 -13.61 -10.41
N GLY A 123 14.99 -14.87 -10.22
CA GLY A 123 14.11 -15.92 -9.67
C GLY A 123 13.62 -15.61 -8.26
N GLN A 124 14.46 -15.02 -7.41
CA GLN A 124 14.06 -14.56 -6.08
C GLN A 124 13.06 -13.39 -6.14
N ILE A 125 13.27 -12.42 -7.03
CA ILE A 125 12.34 -11.31 -7.26
C ILE A 125 10.99 -11.84 -7.81
N SER A 126 11.04 -12.78 -8.75
CA SER A 126 9.85 -13.42 -9.34
C SER A 126 9.04 -14.17 -8.28
N ALA A 127 9.68 -15.00 -7.46
CA ALA A 127 9.03 -15.69 -6.36
C ALA A 127 8.41 -14.71 -5.34
N ALA A 128 9.08 -13.59 -5.06
CA ALA A 128 8.54 -12.55 -4.19
C ALA A 128 7.31 -11.86 -4.80
N ALA A 129 7.31 -11.58 -6.10
CA ALA A 129 6.17 -11.01 -6.81
C ALA A 129 4.97 -11.96 -6.80
N PHE A 130 5.19 -13.25 -7.07
CA PHE A 130 4.17 -14.28 -6.96
C PHE A 130 3.57 -14.35 -5.54
N ALA A 131 4.42 -14.37 -4.51
CA ALA A 131 3.96 -14.40 -3.13
C ALA A 131 3.14 -13.16 -2.77
N ALA A 132 3.59 -11.96 -3.17
CA ALA A 132 2.87 -10.72 -2.90
C ALA A 132 1.49 -10.68 -3.58
N GLN A 133 1.40 -11.10 -4.85
CA GLN A 133 0.13 -11.18 -5.56
C GLN A 133 -0.81 -12.19 -4.89
N THR A 134 -0.32 -13.37 -4.54
CA THR A 134 -1.11 -14.43 -3.91
C THR A 134 -1.66 -13.99 -2.57
N VAL A 135 -0.83 -13.38 -1.72
CA VAL A 135 -1.24 -12.92 -0.39
C VAL A 135 -2.19 -11.72 -0.47
N ALA A 136 -2.00 -10.82 -1.43
CA ALA A 136 -2.95 -9.71 -1.66
C ALA A 136 -4.33 -10.22 -2.09
N LEU A 137 -4.39 -11.22 -2.98
CA LEU A 137 -5.65 -11.84 -3.40
C LEU A 137 -6.32 -12.60 -2.23
N ALA A 138 -5.56 -13.35 -1.44
CA ALA A 138 -6.11 -14.02 -0.25
C ALA A 138 -6.70 -13.03 0.78
N ALA A 139 -6.09 -11.86 0.93
CA ALA A 139 -6.64 -10.80 1.78
C ALA A 139 -7.90 -10.15 1.16
N ALA A 140 -7.99 -10.09 -0.16
CA ALA A 140 -9.20 -9.65 -0.85
C ALA A 140 -10.34 -10.66 -0.67
N ASP A 141 -10.09 -11.95 -0.86
CA ASP A 141 -11.10 -13.01 -0.65
C ASP A 141 -11.67 -12.97 0.79
N ALA A 142 -10.81 -12.70 1.78
CA ALA A 142 -11.25 -12.57 3.17
C ALA A 142 -12.13 -11.34 3.43
N LEU A 143 -11.91 -10.26 2.68
CA LEU A 143 -12.72 -9.05 2.77
C LEU A 143 -14.03 -9.17 1.97
N ASP A 144 -14.00 -9.86 0.83
CA ASP A 144 -15.20 -10.20 0.05
C ASP A 144 -16.15 -11.07 0.87
N ALA A 145 -15.64 -12.01 1.67
CA ALA A 145 -16.46 -12.80 2.58
C ALA A 145 -17.20 -11.94 3.64
N ASP A 146 -16.59 -10.85 4.12
CA ASP A 146 -17.28 -9.87 4.99
C ASP A 146 -18.35 -9.12 4.21
N ASP A 147 -18.04 -8.63 3.00
CA ASP A 147 -18.98 -7.87 2.17
C ASP A 147 -20.20 -8.72 1.73
N ASP A 148 -19.97 -9.95 1.27
CA ASP A 148 -21.01 -10.90 0.86
C ASP A 148 -21.95 -11.27 2.01
N ALA A 149 -21.45 -11.26 3.24
CA ALA A 149 -22.24 -11.55 4.44
C ALA A 149 -23.07 -10.34 4.93
N ARG A 150 -22.83 -9.13 4.40
CA ARG A 150 -23.57 -7.93 4.83
C ARG A 150 -25.04 -8.03 4.46
N GLN A 151 -25.88 -7.97 5.49
CA GLN A 151 -27.33 -7.82 5.35
C GLN A 151 -27.74 -6.44 5.87
N PRO A 152 -28.82 -5.82 5.34
CA PRO A 152 -29.34 -4.58 5.88
C PRO A 152 -29.57 -4.67 7.39
N GLY A 153 -28.82 -3.89 8.17
CA GLY A 153 -28.90 -3.85 9.63
C GLY A 153 -28.12 -4.94 10.38
N ALA A 154 -27.33 -5.78 9.70
CA ALA A 154 -26.47 -6.78 10.33
C ALA A 154 -24.98 -6.51 10.00
N PHE A 155 -24.14 -6.53 11.04
CA PHE A 155 -22.69 -6.43 10.95
C PHE A 155 -22.07 -7.66 11.61
N ASP A 156 -21.28 -8.43 10.87
CA ASP A 156 -20.53 -9.55 11.42
C ASP A 156 -19.12 -9.09 11.82
N ALA A 157 -18.97 -8.74 13.10
CA ALA A 157 -17.69 -8.29 13.64
C ALA A 157 -16.58 -9.36 13.52
N GLY A 158 -16.95 -10.65 13.44
CA GLY A 158 -16.01 -11.75 13.26
C GLY A 158 -15.42 -11.77 11.86
N LEU A 159 -16.26 -11.71 10.83
CA LEU A 159 -15.80 -11.65 9.43
C LEU A 159 -15.00 -10.38 9.15
N ALA A 160 -15.47 -9.22 9.62
CA ALA A 160 -14.75 -7.96 9.48
C ALA A 160 -13.36 -7.99 10.17
N LEU A 161 -13.24 -8.64 11.34
CA LEU A 161 -11.96 -8.86 12.01
C LEU A 161 -11.06 -9.80 11.20
N GLN A 162 -11.59 -10.87 10.59
CA GLN A 162 -10.81 -11.77 9.74
C GLN A 162 -10.26 -11.06 8.50
N GLY A 163 -11.07 -10.23 7.83
CA GLY A 163 -10.63 -9.39 6.72
C GLY A 163 -9.50 -8.43 7.12
N LEU A 164 -9.60 -7.83 8.31
CA LEU A 164 -8.55 -6.97 8.85
C LEU A 164 -7.25 -7.75 9.16
N ILE A 165 -7.36 -8.94 9.77
CA ILE A 165 -6.21 -9.80 10.06
C ILE A 165 -5.50 -10.17 8.76
N ALA A 166 -6.23 -10.63 7.75
CA ALA A 166 -5.67 -11.01 6.45
C ALA A 166 -4.99 -9.81 5.77
N THR A 167 -5.62 -8.64 5.79
CA THR A 167 -5.04 -7.39 5.25
C THR A 167 -3.77 -6.97 5.99
N ALA A 168 -3.74 -7.08 7.32
CA ALA A 168 -2.57 -6.77 8.13
C ALA A 168 -1.42 -7.75 7.86
N GLN A 169 -1.70 -9.05 7.74
CA GLN A 169 -0.72 -10.08 7.37
C GLN A 169 -0.15 -9.80 5.98
N ALA A 170 -1.02 -9.47 5.02
CA ALA A 170 -0.61 -9.12 3.67
C ALA A 170 0.35 -7.94 3.64
N LYS A 171 0.01 -6.85 4.34
CA LYS A 171 0.90 -5.68 4.45
C LYS A 171 2.25 -6.04 5.04
N VAL A 172 2.28 -6.82 6.13
CA VAL A 172 3.56 -7.22 6.79
C VAL A 172 4.48 -7.97 5.83
N VAL A 173 3.94 -8.91 5.07
CA VAL A 173 4.72 -9.70 4.10
C VAL A 173 5.14 -8.85 2.90
N ILE A 174 4.19 -8.14 2.28
CA ILE A 174 4.40 -7.42 1.02
C ILE A 174 5.35 -6.24 1.20
N ASP A 175 5.25 -5.52 2.32
CA ASP A 175 6.12 -4.37 2.61
C ASP A 175 7.60 -4.77 2.68
N GLU A 176 7.92 -5.93 3.27
CA GLU A 176 9.30 -6.44 3.30
C GLU A 176 9.78 -6.83 1.90
N LEU A 177 8.97 -7.63 1.20
CA LEU A 177 9.31 -8.17 -0.11
C LEU A 177 9.59 -7.08 -1.14
N VAL A 178 8.74 -6.05 -1.19
CA VAL A 178 8.87 -4.97 -2.18
C VAL A 178 10.14 -4.13 -1.96
N VAL A 179 10.48 -3.84 -0.71
CA VAL A 179 11.66 -3.01 -0.38
C VAL A 179 12.92 -3.79 -0.70
N ARG A 180 12.97 -5.08 -0.35
CA ARG A 180 14.09 -5.97 -0.67
C ARG A 180 14.27 -6.10 -2.18
N ALA A 181 13.21 -6.43 -2.91
CA ALA A 181 13.26 -6.62 -4.35
C ALA A 181 13.68 -5.35 -5.10
N GLY A 182 13.20 -4.17 -4.66
CA GLY A 182 13.58 -2.90 -5.26
C GLY A 182 15.07 -2.59 -5.11
N SER A 183 15.71 -3.05 -4.02
CA SER A 183 17.17 -3.01 -3.88
C SER A 183 17.85 -4.07 -4.75
N GLN A 184 17.36 -5.31 -4.76
CA GLN A 184 17.92 -6.43 -5.54
C GLN A 184 17.93 -6.16 -7.06
N LEU A 185 17.01 -5.32 -7.56
CA LEU A 185 17.02 -4.86 -8.95
C LEU A 185 18.37 -4.27 -9.38
N PHE A 186 19.08 -3.60 -8.47
CA PHE A 186 20.40 -3.04 -8.76
C PHE A 186 21.52 -4.08 -8.76
N ASP A 187 21.35 -5.19 -8.03
CA ASP A 187 22.29 -6.31 -8.08
C ASP A 187 22.27 -7.00 -9.45
N VAL A 188 21.10 -7.02 -10.11
CA VAL A 188 20.95 -7.52 -11.49
C VAL A 188 21.69 -6.63 -12.50
N GLY A 189 21.59 -5.31 -12.32
CA GLY A 189 22.09 -4.32 -13.27
C GLY A 189 23.51 -3.80 -13.04
N GLY A 190 24.01 -3.95 -11.81
CA GLY A 190 25.23 -3.32 -11.31
C GLY A 190 25.19 -1.78 -11.40
N ALA A 191 26.37 -1.16 -11.27
CA ALA A 191 26.51 0.31 -11.29
C ALA A 191 25.92 0.98 -12.55
N SER A 192 25.92 0.29 -13.70
CA SER A 192 25.32 0.81 -14.95
C SER A 192 23.80 0.97 -14.90
N ALA A 193 23.12 0.27 -14.00
CA ALA A 193 21.68 0.42 -13.77
C ALA A 193 21.35 1.55 -12.80
N ALA A 194 22.30 1.96 -11.97
CA ALA A 194 22.17 3.09 -11.04
C ALA A 194 22.33 4.46 -11.76
N THR A 195 21.67 4.63 -12.90
CA THR A 195 21.64 5.89 -13.66
C THR A 195 20.23 6.47 -13.74
N ARG A 196 20.14 7.79 -13.66
CA ARG A 196 18.88 8.54 -13.79
C ARG A 196 18.16 8.28 -15.12
N ARG A 197 18.91 7.92 -16.18
CA ARG A 197 18.34 7.63 -17.51
C ARG A 197 17.29 6.52 -17.47
N TYR A 198 17.53 5.47 -16.68
CA TYR A 198 16.60 4.33 -16.60
C TYR A 198 15.55 4.49 -15.50
N ASN A 199 15.81 5.36 -14.50
CA ASN A 199 14.86 5.69 -13.43
C ASN A 199 14.30 4.43 -12.74
N LEU A 200 15.15 3.41 -12.55
CA LEU A 200 14.79 2.11 -11.96
C LEU A 200 14.48 2.23 -10.46
N ASP A 201 15.11 3.20 -9.80
CA ASP A 201 14.89 3.53 -8.39
C ASP A 201 13.47 4.05 -8.12
N ARG A 202 12.71 4.47 -9.14
CA ARG A 202 11.36 5.03 -8.96
C ARG A 202 10.41 4.06 -8.27
N ARG A 203 10.49 2.76 -8.59
CA ARG A 203 9.60 1.75 -8.00
C ARG A 203 9.94 1.51 -6.54
N TRP A 204 11.23 1.42 -6.23
CA TRP A 204 11.69 1.35 -4.85
C TRP A 204 11.28 2.61 -4.06
N ARG A 205 11.48 3.82 -4.59
CA ARG A 205 11.06 5.06 -3.91
C ARG A 205 9.56 5.11 -3.68
N ASN A 206 8.76 4.76 -4.71
CA ASN A 206 7.30 4.70 -4.61
C ASN A 206 6.83 3.70 -3.55
N ALA A 207 7.43 2.51 -3.51
CA ALA A 207 7.14 1.50 -2.49
C ALA A 207 7.58 2.00 -1.11
N ARG A 208 8.82 2.48 -0.96
CA ARG A 208 9.37 2.97 0.32
C ARG A 208 8.53 4.10 0.92
N THR A 209 7.94 4.96 0.09
CA THR A 209 6.97 5.96 0.53
C THR A 209 5.67 5.32 1.03
N LEU A 210 5.05 4.41 0.26
CA LEU A 210 3.80 3.74 0.66
C LEU A 210 3.94 2.85 1.89
N VAL A 211 5.00 2.05 1.99
CA VAL A 211 5.18 1.13 3.13
C VAL A 211 5.54 1.87 4.42
N SER A 212 5.93 3.15 4.31
CA SER A 212 6.11 4.03 5.48
C SER A 212 4.78 4.60 5.99
N ASP A 213 3.72 4.54 5.18
CA ASP A 213 2.36 4.80 5.65
C ASP A 213 1.91 3.65 6.56
N ASN A 214 1.31 4.00 7.70
CA ASN A 214 0.80 3.08 8.73
C ASN A 214 1.82 1.96 9.10
N PRO A 215 2.77 2.24 10.01
CA PRO A 215 3.99 1.46 10.13
C PRO A 215 3.77 -0.04 10.35
N THR A 216 4.41 -0.85 9.51
CA THR A 216 4.36 -2.32 9.50
C THR A 216 4.61 -2.95 10.89
N ALA A 217 5.48 -2.34 11.69
CA ALA A 217 5.80 -2.81 13.04
C ALA A 217 4.58 -2.83 13.99
N TYR A 218 3.67 -1.85 13.89
CA TYR A 218 2.45 -1.85 14.70
C TYR A 218 1.48 -2.95 14.26
N LYS A 219 1.41 -3.23 12.95
CA LYS A 219 0.61 -4.33 12.40
C LYS A 219 1.14 -5.68 12.86
N ALA A 220 2.44 -5.91 12.74
CA ALA A 220 3.09 -7.12 13.23
C ALA A 220 2.90 -7.32 14.74
N ARG A 221 3.01 -6.25 15.55
CA ARG A 221 2.74 -6.32 16.99
C ARG A 221 1.30 -6.75 17.27
N ALA A 222 0.30 -6.16 16.61
CA ALA A 222 -1.10 -6.51 16.87
C ALA A 222 -1.43 -7.94 16.42
N LEU A 223 -0.89 -8.39 15.28
CA LEU A 223 -1.01 -9.79 14.85
C LEU A 223 -0.40 -10.74 15.88
N GLY A 224 0.76 -10.39 16.46
CA GLY A 224 1.36 -11.16 17.54
C GLY A 224 0.51 -11.19 18.82
N GLN A 225 -0.09 -10.05 19.20
CA GLN A 225 -1.02 -9.98 20.34
C GLN A 225 -2.27 -10.84 20.12
N TYR A 226 -2.82 -10.81 18.91
CA TYR A 226 -3.95 -11.67 18.54
C TYR A 226 -3.55 -13.15 18.61
N ALA A 227 -2.42 -13.54 18.02
CA ALA A 227 -2.00 -14.95 18.00
C ALA A 227 -1.66 -15.53 19.38
N VAL A 228 -1.20 -14.71 20.33
CA VAL A 228 -0.78 -15.19 21.67
C VAL A 228 -1.88 -15.05 22.72
N HIS A 229 -2.74 -14.04 22.58
CA HIS A 229 -3.69 -13.65 23.63
C HIS A 229 -5.13 -13.49 23.12
N ASP A 230 -5.42 -13.84 21.87
CA ASP A 230 -6.72 -13.64 21.22
C ASP A 230 -7.23 -12.18 21.28
N THR A 231 -6.31 -11.23 21.50
CA THR A 231 -6.64 -9.80 21.61
C THR A 231 -6.97 -9.26 20.21
N PRO A 232 -8.20 -8.80 19.94
CA PRO A 232 -8.58 -8.32 18.61
C PRO A 232 -7.68 -7.17 18.15
N LEU A 233 -7.46 -7.09 16.84
CA LEU A 233 -6.77 -5.95 16.22
C LEU A 233 -7.57 -4.66 16.49
N PRO A 234 -6.90 -3.49 16.61
CA PRO A 234 -7.58 -2.21 16.81
C PRO A 234 -8.65 -1.96 15.74
N ALA A 235 -9.88 -1.69 16.19
CA ALA A 235 -10.99 -1.32 15.30
C ALA A 235 -10.90 0.14 14.80
N SER A 236 -9.90 0.89 15.28
CA SER A 236 -9.72 2.31 14.97
C SER A 236 -9.31 2.53 13.53
N ARG A 237 -9.67 3.71 13.00
CA ARG A 237 -9.11 4.24 11.75
C ARG A 237 -7.58 4.19 11.75
N PHE A 238 -6.99 3.97 10.58
CA PHE A 238 -5.55 3.83 10.33
C PHE A 238 -4.91 2.51 10.79
N PHE A 239 -5.69 1.59 11.33
CA PHE A 239 -5.26 0.20 11.49
C PHE A 239 -5.66 -0.65 10.29
#